data_AF-A0AAV2PDN3-F1
#
_entry.id   AF-A0AAV2PDN3-F1
#
_cell.length_a   1.000
_cell.length_b   1.000
_cell.length_c   1.000
_cell.angle_alpha   90.00
_cell.angle_beta   90.00
_cell.angle_gamma   90.00
#
_symmetry.space_group_name_H-M   'P 1'
#
loop_
_entity.id
_entity.type
_entity.pdbx_description
1 polymer ?
#
loop_
_entity_poly.entity_id
_entity_poly.type
_entity_poly.pdbx_seq_one_letter_code
_entity_poly.pdbx_strand_id
1 'polypeptide(L)'
;MITRHRQNDILFVILYLFVQVPDEIHGHGRLMDPPSRNAMWRFGYPNPVNYNDNELFCGGYAVHWQQNKGKCGVCGDAYQLSEPRPHEAGGEFAKGIIVRHYTVGQEIEVEVELTANHYGRFEMYLCPNDDPSREATQECFDSYPLYVSGTQDVQFEIPRDTGKKGIIKYTVTLPPYLTCSQCVVQWNYLTGNMWGTCENGTEAVGCGRPETFRNCADVRILTSTGGIPPRFLYQNTIFQLYSIAPKFTSAPLARPLRVQVCEPTAAYRYRQNMSNWCQVNCIRIPSNCPSDVCHCLNTCDAIGDIADKPGADQYCLRRCMRYPSDDCPTDRCNCY
;
A
#
# COMPACT_ATOMS: atom_id res chain seq x y z
N MET A 1 51.17 28.30 21.18
CA MET A 1 49.81 28.54 21.73
C MET A 1 48.86 28.63 20.53
N ILE A 2 48.60 27.48 19.90
CA ILE A 2 47.68 27.39 18.75
C ILE A 2 46.29 27.47 19.35
N THR A 3 45.59 28.51 18.94
CA THR A 3 44.43 29.10 19.59
C THR A 3 43.25 28.13 19.66
N ARG A 4 42.71 27.97 20.87
CA ARG A 4 41.45 27.29 21.23
C ARG A 4 40.27 27.58 20.29
N HIS A 5 40.30 28.69 19.57
CA HIS A 5 39.29 29.08 18.58
C HIS A 5 39.20 28.12 17.38
N ARG A 6 40.32 27.59 16.89
CA ARG A 6 40.34 26.76 15.68
C ARG A 6 39.84 25.32 15.92
N GLN A 7 39.79 24.88 17.18
CA GLN A 7 39.21 23.59 17.56
C GLN A 7 37.67 23.64 17.65
N ASN A 8 37.09 24.78 18.05
CA ASN A 8 35.64 24.93 18.13
C ASN A 8 34.99 24.97 16.75
N ASP A 9 35.62 25.61 15.76
CA ASP A 9 35.06 25.67 14.40
C ASP A 9 35.07 24.31 13.70
N ILE A 10 36.10 23.48 13.95
CA ILE A 10 36.15 22.11 13.41
C ILE A 10 35.11 21.21 14.10
N LEU A 11 34.90 21.38 15.42
CA LEU A 11 33.85 20.66 16.13
C LEU A 11 32.45 21.05 15.64
N PHE A 12 32.19 22.33 15.35
CA PHE A 12 30.91 22.78 14.80
C PHE A 12 30.67 22.28 13.37
N VAL A 13 31.70 22.23 12.53
CA VAL A 13 31.59 21.67 11.15
C VAL A 13 31.37 20.15 11.18
N ILE A 14 32.02 19.42 12.10
CA ILE A 14 31.79 17.98 12.28
C ILE A 14 30.40 17.71 12.87
N LEU A 15 29.90 18.55 13.79
CA LEU A 15 28.54 18.43 14.32
C LEU A 15 27.47 18.75 13.26
N TYR A 16 27.73 19.70 12.35
CA TYR A 16 26.83 20.01 11.23
C TYR A 16 26.82 18.92 10.15
N LEU A 17 27.94 18.22 9.95
CA LEU A 17 28.03 17.07 9.04
C LEU A 17 27.36 15.80 9.59
N PHE A 18 27.05 15.73 10.90
CA PHE A 18 26.41 14.59 11.54
C PHE A 18 24.88 14.69 11.69
N VAL A 19 24.22 15.75 11.17
CA VAL A 19 22.75 15.93 11.23
C VAL A 19 22.14 16.21 9.84
N GLN A 20 22.55 15.42 8.84
CA GLN A 20 21.82 15.23 7.61
C GLN A 20 21.80 13.74 7.31
N VAL A 21 21.16 12.95 8.19
CA VAL A 21 20.64 11.65 7.73
C VAL A 21 19.56 12.04 6.72
N PRO A 22 19.72 11.79 5.40
CA PRO A 22 18.63 11.98 4.47
C PRO A 22 17.48 11.13 5.00
N ASP A 23 16.38 11.81 5.33
CA ASP A 23 15.16 11.17 5.80
C ASP A 23 14.75 10.22 4.68
N GLU A 24 14.95 8.91 4.87
CA GLU A 24 14.76 7.89 3.84
C GLU A 24 13.34 8.07 3.27
N ILE A 25 13.25 8.21 1.95
CA ILE A 25 12.03 8.67 1.29
C ILE A 25 11.10 7.46 1.17
N HIS A 26 10.14 7.33 2.09
CA HIS A 26 9.17 6.21 2.13
C HIS A 26 7.91 6.48 1.31
N GLY A 27 7.68 5.69 0.26
CA GLY A 27 6.54 5.73 -0.64
C GLY A 27 5.30 5.24 0.07
N HIS A 28 4.13 5.45 -0.51
CA HIS A 28 2.90 4.91 0.06
C HIS A 28 1.98 4.50 -1.08
N GLY A 29 1.58 3.24 -1.07
CA GLY A 29 0.79 2.65 -2.14
C GLY A 29 0.07 1.38 -1.70
N ARG A 30 -1.07 1.12 -2.34
CA ARG A 30 -1.87 -0.08 -2.10
C ARG A 30 -2.51 -0.61 -3.38
N LEU A 31 -2.64 -1.93 -3.47
CA LEU A 31 -3.40 -2.61 -4.51
C LEU A 31 -4.90 -2.53 -4.21
N MET A 32 -5.65 -1.89 -5.10
CA MET A 32 -7.08 -1.64 -4.94
C MET A 32 -7.95 -2.56 -5.80
N ASP A 33 -7.48 -3.01 -6.95
CA ASP A 33 -8.14 -4.07 -7.73
C ASP A 33 -7.11 -5.05 -8.31
N PRO A 34 -7.17 -6.36 -7.97
CA PRO A 34 -8.02 -6.96 -6.94
C PRO A 34 -7.74 -6.40 -5.55
N PRO A 35 -8.76 -6.12 -4.70
CA PRO A 35 -8.52 -5.58 -3.36
C PRO A 35 -7.60 -6.46 -2.53
N SER A 36 -6.46 -5.93 -2.09
CA SER A 36 -5.52 -6.69 -1.26
C SER A 36 -5.95 -6.79 0.20
N ARG A 37 -5.43 -7.78 0.93
CA ARG A 37 -5.77 -8.11 2.34
C ARG A 37 -5.79 -6.88 3.27
N ASN A 38 -4.82 -5.98 3.09
CA ASN A 38 -4.70 -4.70 3.79
C ASN A 38 -5.79 -3.67 3.44
N ALA A 39 -6.29 -3.68 2.21
CA ALA A 39 -7.25 -2.71 1.68
C ALA A 39 -8.69 -3.23 1.57
N MET A 40 -8.93 -4.53 1.79
CA MET A 40 -10.23 -5.18 1.70
C MET A 40 -11.33 -4.45 2.50
N TRP A 41 -11.01 -3.96 3.71
CA TRP A 41 -11.96 -3.24 4.54
C TRP A 41 -12.50 -1.97 3.86
N ARG A 42 -11.74 -1.31 2.95
CA ARG A 42 -12.19 -0.14 2.17
C ARG A 42 -13.31 -0.45 1.20
N PHE A 43 -13.50 -1.73 0.88
CA PHE A 43 -14.56 -2.24 0.02
C PHE A 43 -15.72 -2.85 0.83
N GLY A 44 -15.69 -2.79 2.16
CA GLY A 44 -16.75 -3.33 3.02
C GLY A 44 -16.63 -4.83 3.30
N TYR A 45 -15.50 -5.45 2.98
CA TYR A 45 -15.20 -6.82 3.45
C TYR A 45 -15.03 -6.83 4.97
N PRO A 46 -15.31 -7.96 5.65
CA PRO A 46 -15.24 -8.09 7.11
C PRO A 46 -13.79 -8.25 7.63
N ASN A 47 -12.85 -7.53 7.03
CA ASN A 47 -11.46 -7.45 7.48
C ASN A 47 -11.33 -6.36 8.55
N PRO A 48 -10.43 -6.53 9.54
CA PRO A 48 -10.09 -5.44 10.46
C PRO A 48 -9.63 -4.20 9.69
N VAL A 49 -9.95 -3.02 10.23
CA VAL A 49 -9.55 -1.75 9.61
C VAL A 49 -8.04 -1.56 9.78
N ASN A 50 -7.33 -1.48 8.66
CA ASN A 50 -5.94 -1.04 8.62
C ASN A 50 -5.88 0.38 8.06
N TYR A 51 -5.77 1.38 8.94
CA TYR A 51 -5.71 2.78 8.51
C TYR A 51 -4.48 3.07 7.65
N ASN A 52 -3.35 2.41 7.90
CA ASN A 52 -2.09 2.57 7.16
C ASN A 52 -1.88 1.42 6.17
N ASP A 53 -2.95 1.00 5.51
CA ASP A 53 -2.92 -0.09 4.52
C ASP A 53 -2.07 0.24 3.28
N ASN A 54 -1.65 1.48 3.10
CA ASN A 54 -0.70 1.94 2.10
C ASN A 54 0.79 1.81 2.52
N GLU A 55 1.08 1.30 3.72
CA GLU A 55 2.43 1.19 4.31
C GLU A 55 2.95 -0.27 4.39
N LEU A 56 2.57 -1.14 3.45
CA LEU A 56 3.13 -2.50 3.39
C LEU A 56 4.50 -2.54 2.70
N PHE A 57 5.41 -1.74 3.23
CA PHE A 57 6.78 -1.47 2.77
C PHE A 57 7.88 -2.31 3.43
N CYS A 58 7.61 -3.58 3.76
CA CYS A 58 8.59 -4.48 4.37
C CYS A 58 9.16 -3.98 5.72
N GLY A 59 8.41 -3.12 6.42
CA GLY A 59 8.82 -2.47 7.67
C GLY A 59 9.56 -1.15 7.52
N GLY A 60 9.69 -0.63 6.29
CA GLY A 60 10.47 0.56 5.96
C GLY A 60 11.89 0.22 5.49
N TYR A 61 12.54 1.18 4.82
CA TYR A 61 13.81 0.93 4.11
C TYR A 61 14.92 0.40 5.02
N ALA A 62 15.18 1.06 6.15
CA ALA A 62 16.20 0.61 7.11
C ALA A 62 15.92 -0.80 7.64
N VAL A 63 14.66 -1.11 7.98
CA VAL A 63 14.27 -2.44 8.47
C VAL A 63 14.45 -3.49 7.37
N HIS A 64 14.01 -3.21 6.15
CA HIS A 64 14.12 -4.11 5.01
C HIS A 64 15.57 -4.40 4.64
N TRP A 65 16.37 -3.36 4.35
CA TRP A 65 17.70 -3.53 3.75
C TRP A 65 18.83 -3.64 4.76
N GLN A 66 18.76 -2.91 5.88
CA GLN A 66 19.85 -2.87 6.87
C GLN A 66 19.66 -3.98 7.91
N GLN A 67 18.47 -4.08 8.52
CA GLN A 67 18.20 -5.08 9.55
C GLN A 67 17.91 -6.47 8.98
N ASN A 68 17.00 -6.57 8.01
CA ASN A 68 16.54 -7.84 7.45
C ASN A 68 17.35 -8.30 6.23
N LYS A 69 18.40 -7.55 5.85
CA LYS A 69 19.32 -7.90 4.76
C LYS A 69 18.59 -8.13 3.41
N GLY A 70 17.57 -7.31 3.14
CA GLY A 70 16.76 -7.38 1.93
C GLY A 70 15.59 -8.37 1.99
N LYS A 71 15.39 -9.05 3.12
CA LYS A 71 14.24 -9.95 3.29
C LYS A 71 12.98 -9.17 3.66
N CYS A 72 11.88 -9.54 3.04
CA CYS A 72 10.54 -9.00 3.26
C CYS A 72 9.56 -10.14 3.49
N GLY A 73 8.50 -9.93 4.27
CA GLY A 73 7.38 -10.87 4.35
C GLY A 73 6.75 -11.09 2.97
N VAL A 74 6.07 -12.22 2.81
CA VAL A 74 5.46 -12.59 1.51
C VAL A 74 4.43 -11.54 1.09
N CYS A 75 3.69 -10.99 2.05
CA CYS A 75 2.64 -10.01 1.83
C CYS A 75 2.99 -8.61 2.35
N GLY A 76 4.27 -8.26 2.40
CA GLY A 76 4.75 -6.87 2.62
C GLY A 76 4.97 -6.50 4.09
N ASP A 77 4.68 -7.41 5.00
CA ASP A 77 5.03 -7.28 6.41
C ASP A 77 6.56 -7.26 6.62
N ALA A 78 7.00 -6.65 7.73
CA ALA A 78 8.40 -6.68 8.11
C ALA A 78 8.86 -8.12 8.41
N TYR A 79 9.96 -8.56 7.79
CA TYR A 79 10.36 -9.97 7.79
C TYR A 79 10.62 -10.54 9.20
N GLN A 80 11.11 -9.72 10.13
CA GLN A 80 11.41 -10.10 11.51
C GLN A 80 10.19 -10.29 12.41
N LEU A 81 8.98 -9.93 11.95
CA LEU A 81 7.76 -10.21 12.71
C LEU A 81 7.57 -11.73 12.84
N SER A 82 7.00 -12.14 13.99
CA SER A 82 6.66 -13.54 14.24
C SER A 82 5.62 -14.04 13.23
N GLU A 83 5.76 -15.29 12.82
CA GLU A 83 4.79 -15.94 11.95
C GLU A 83 3.61 -16.52 12.75
N PRO A 84 2.38 -16.49 12.19
CA PRO A 84 2.02 -15.87 10.92
C PRO A 84 2.05 -14.33 11.00
N ARG A 85 2.66 -13.68 10.01
CA ARG A 85 2.67 -12.21 9.95
C ARG A 85 1.25 -11.70 9.66
N PRO A 86 0.92 -10.44 10.00
CA PRO A 86 -0.46 -9.96 9.94
C PRO A 86 -1.17 -10.15 8.58
N HIS A 87 -0.45 -10.07 7.46
CA HIS A 87 -1.04 -10.19 6.12
C HIS A 87 -0.76 -11.54 5.45
N GLU A 88 -0.15 -12.49 6.15
CA GLU A 88 0.10 -13.88 5.73
C GLU A 88 -0.98 -14.81 6.31
N ALA A 89 -1.17 -16.00 5.73
CA ALA A 89 -2.20 -16.97 6.08
C ALA A 89 -2.21 -17.29 7.58
N GLY A 90 -3.40 -17.22 8.19
CA GLY A 90 -3.56 -17.31 9.65
C GLY A 90 -3.35 -15.99 10.40
N GLY A 91 -2.85 -14.96 9.73
CA GLY A 91 -2.69 -13.60 10.25
C GLY A 91 -4.00 -12.82 10.41
N GLU A 92 -3.88 -11.61 10.94
CA GLU A 92 -5.00 -10.73 11.23
C GLU A 92 -5.83 -10.38 9.98
N PHE A 93 -5.18 -10.09 8.86
CA PHE A 93 -5.80 -9.60 7.62
C PHE A 93 -6.00 -10.71 6.56
N ALA A 94 -5.32 -11.85 6.67
CA ALA A 94 -5.47 -12.97 5.74
C ALA A 94 -6.65 -13.89 6.12
N LYS A 95 -7.87 -13.47 5.77
CA LYS A 95 -9.11 -14.20 6.10
C LYS A 95 -9.50 -15.28 5.07
N GLY A 96 -8.73 -15.48 4.01
CA GLY A 96 -9.04 -16.44 2.94
C GLY A 96 -10.27 -16.07 2.11
N ILE A 97 -10.68 -14.79 2.13
CA ILE A 97 -11.87 -14.30 1.43
C ILE A 97 -11.50 -14.02 -0.03
N ILE A 98 -12.16 -14.71 -0.95
CA ILE A 98 -11.99 -14.50 -2.40
C ILE A 98 -12.58 -13.15 -2.81
N VAL A 99 -11.74 -12.22 -3.27
CA VAL A 99 -12.15 -10.86 -3.63
C VAL A 99 -12.56 -10.70 -5.10
N ARG A 100 -12.12 -11.61 -5.96
CA ARG A 100 -12.40 -11.62 -7.41
C ARG A 100 -12.47 -13.04 -7.97
N HIS A 101 -13.26 -13.19 -9.01
CA HIS A 101 -13.36 -14.40 -9.82
C HIS A 101 -12.96 -14.08 -11.25
N TYR A 102 -12.01 -14.82 -11.79
CA TYR A 102 -11.49 -14.67 -13.14
C TYR A 102 -11.60 -15.97 -13.92
N THR A 103 -11.41 -15.89 -15.23
CA THR A 103 -11.25 -17.06 -16.10
C THR A 103 -9.80 -17.23 -16.53
N VAL A 104 -9.41 -18.46 -16.86
CA VAL A 104 -8.08 -18.75 -17.42
C VAL A 104 -7.77 -17.85 -18.63
N GLY A 105 -6.53 -17.35 -18.72
CA GLY A 105 -6.10 -16.50 -19.83
C GLY A 105 -6.71 -15.09 -19.87
N GLN A 106 -7.52 -14.71 -18.88
CA GLN A 106 -8.20 -13.41 -18.87
C GLN A 106 -7.18 -12.28 -18.70
N GLU A 107 -7.36 -11.21 -19.48
CA GLU A 107 -6.76 -9.91 -19.20
C GLU A 107 -7.55 -9.20 -18.10
N ILE A 108 -6.87 -8.87 -17.01
CA ILE A 108 -7.48 -8.23 -15.84
C ILE A 108 -6.99 -6.80 -15.69
N GLU A 109 -7.91 -5.86 -15.46
CA GLU A 109 -7.55 -4.50 -15.04
C GLU A 109 -7.06 -4.56 -13.59
N VAL A 110 -5.92 -3.95 -13.36
CA VAL A 110 -5.30 -3.75 -12.07
C VAL A 110 -5.42 -2.28 -11.71
N GLU A 111 -5.86 -2.00 -10.49
CA GLU A 111 -5.92 -0.63 -9.97
C GLU A 111 -5.01 -0.50 -8.75
N VAL A 112 -4.08 0.44 -8.81
CA VAL A 112 -3.18 0.81 -7.72
C VAL A 112 -3.48 2.24 -7.30
N GLU A 113 -3.52 2.47 -5.99
CA GLU A 113 -3.60 3.82 -5.43
C GLU A 113 -2.27 4.18 -4.76
N LEU A 114 -1.56 5.15 -5.33
CA LEU A 114 -0.37 5.75 -4.73
C LEU A 114 -0.79 6.99 -3.94
N THR A 115 -0.66 6.91 -2.61
CA THR A 115 -0.90 8.04 -1.71
C THR A 115 0.35 8.90 -1.50
N ALA A 116 1.52 8.40 -1.87
CA ALA A 116 2.76 9.14 -2.08
C ALA A 116 3.55 8.44 -3.20
N ASN A 117 3.62 9.08 -4.37
CA ASN A 117 4.23 8.52 -5.58
C ASN A 117 5.75 8.71 -5.59
N HIS A 118 6.48 7.60 -5.58
CA HIS A 118 7.94 7.54 -5.54
C HIS A 118 8.53 7.07 -6.89
N TYR A 119 7.71 7.05 -7.95
CA TYR A 119 8.05 6.53 -9.27
C TYR A 119 8.62 5.12 -9.20
N GLY A 120 9.27 4.63 -10.25
CA GLY A 120 9.73 3.25 -10.35
C GLY A 120 8.68 2.40 -11.06
N ARG A 121 8.47 1.17 -10.58
CA ARG A 121 7.70 0.17 -11.33
C ARG A 121 6.89 -0.76 -10.46
N PHE A 122 5.85 -1.33 -11.06
CA PHE A 122 5.08 -2.42 -10.48
C PHE A 122 5.41 -3.75 -11.14
N GLU A 123 5.42 -4.81 -10.34
CA GLU A 123 5.56 -6.19 -10.80
C GLU A 123 4.47 -7.02 -10.14
N MET A 124 3.89 -7.97 -10.87
CA MET A 124 2.81 -8.82 -10.35
C MET A 124 3.07 -10.29 -10.59
N TYR A 125 2.72 -11.09 -9.60
CA TYR A 125 2.91 -12.52 -9.59
C TYR A 125 1.66 -13.22 -9.06
N LEU A 126 1.54 -14.50 -9.37
CA LEU A 126 0.43 -15.34 -8.95
C LEU A 126 0.96 -16.59 -8.25
N CYS A 127 0.25 -17.10 -7.26
CA CYS A 127 0.51 -18.42 -6.71
C CYS A 127 -0.80 -19.23 -6.62
N PRO A 128 -0.91 -20.38 -7.31
CA PRO A 128 -2.02 -21.31 -7.12
C PRO A 128 -1.86 -22.06 -5.79
N ASN A 129 -2.41 -21.50 -4.71
CA ASN A 129 -2.17 -21.98 -3.35
C ASN A 129 -3.23 -22.99 -2.87
N ASP A 130 -4.50 -22.81 -3.25
CA ASP A 130 -5.64 -23.70 -3.01
C ASP A 130 -5.96 -24.07 -1.55
N ASP A 131 -5.22 -23.52 -0.58
CA ASP A 131 -5.44 -23.69 0.84
C ASP A 131 -5.26 -22.36 1.58
N PRO A 132 -6.34 -21.67 1.99
CA PRO A 132 -6.25 -20.38 2.67
C PRO A 132 -5.60 -20.46 4.07
N SER A 133 -5.38 -21.66 4.61
CA SER A 133 -4.69 -21.86 5.89
C SER A 133 -3.17 -22.00 5.74
N ARG A 134 -2.66 -22.09 4.51
CA ARG A 134 -1.24 -22.21 4.20
C ARG A 134 -0.77 -20.98 3.45
N GLU A 135 0.35 -20.42 3.87
CA GLU A 135 0.92 -19.24 3.22
C GLU A 135 1.58 -19.63 1.90
N ALA A 136 1.33 -18.82 0.87
CA ALA A 136 1.98 -18.95 -0.42
C ALA A 136 3.49 -18.67 -0.26
N THR A 137 4.34 -19.37 -1.01
CA THR A 137 5.79 -19.14 -0.92
C THR A 137 6.28 -18.23 -2.03
N GLN A 138 7.42 -17.55 -1.82
CA GLN A 138 8.02 -16.71 -2.86
C GLN A 138 8.37 -17.53 -4.11
N GLU A 139 8.83 -18.78 -3.94
CA GLU A 139 9.15 -19.68 -5.04
C GLU A 139 7.93 -20.00 -5.92
N CYS A 140 6.74 -20.05 -5.30
CA CYS A 140 5.49 -20.21 -6.04
C CYS A 140 5.20 -18.97 -6.90
N PHE A 141 5.30 -17.77 -6.33
CA PHE A 141 5.11 -16.51 -7.07
C PHE A 141 6.08 -16.37 -8.24
N ASP A 142 7.36 -16.64 -7.99
CA ASP A 142 8.43 -16.54 -8.99
C ASP A 142 8.20 -17.49 -10.18
N SER A 143 7.40 -18.55 -10.01
CA SER A 143 7.03 -19.50 -11.06
C SER A 143 5.87 -19.02 -11.95
N TYR A 144 5.10 -18.01 -11.53
CA TYR A 144 3.95 -17.50 -12.30
C TYR A 144 3.93 -15.95 -12.33
N PRO A 145 4.87 -15.32 -13.05
CA PRO A 145 4.81 -13.89 -13.33
C PRO A 145 3.57 -13.54 -14.17
N LEU A 146 2.99 -12.37 -13.92
CA LEU A 146 1.91 -11.80 -14.72
C LEU A 146 2.47 -10.70 -15.61
N TYR A 147 2.34 -10.90 -16.92
CA TYR A 147 2.84 -9.95 -17.92
C TYR A 147 1.85 -8.81 -18.14
N VAL A 148 2.38 -7.60 -18.34
CA VAL A 148 1.60 -6.44 -18.76
C VAL A 148 0.98 -6.73 -20.14
N SER A 149 -0.32 -6.55 -20.27
CA SER A 149 -1.05 -6.83 -21.51
C SER A 149 -0.47 -6.02 -22.67
N GLY A 150 -0.31 -6.69 -23.83
CA GLY A 150 0.30 -6.11 -25.01
C GLY A 150 1.84 -6.05 -24.98
N THR A 151 2.48 -6.50 -23.90
CA THR A 151 3.95 -6.56 -23.80
C THR A 151 4.42 -7.99 -23.46
N GLN A 152 5.74 -8.17 -23.38
CA GLN A 152 6.37 -9.39 -22.84
C GLN A 152 7.11 -9.08 -21.53
N ASP A 153 6.72 -7.98 -20.87
CA ASP A 153 7.36 -7.50 -19.66
C ASP A 153 6.45 -7.71 -18.45
N VAL A 154 7.05 -8.06 -17.32
CA VAL A 154 6.39 -8.14 -16.01
C VAL A 154 6.36 -6.76 -15.35
N GLN A 155 7.25 -5.88 -15.78
CA GLN A 155 7.43 -4.54 -15.25
C GLN A 155 6.46 -3.56 -15.89
N PHE A 156 5.62 -2.94 -15.06
CA PHE A 156 4.86 -1.76 -15.42
C PHE A 156 5.58 -0.53 -14.88
N GLU A 157 6.20 0.26 -15.76
CA GLU A 157 6.84 1.52 -15.41
C GLU A 157 5.81 2.60 -15.10
N ILE A 158 5.94 3.27 -13.96
CA ILE A 158 5.03 4.34 -13.55
C ILE A 158 5.25 5.56 -14.48
N PRO A 159 4.19 6.07 -15.15
CA PRO A 159 4.32 7.23 -16.02
C PRO A 159 4.90 8.45 -15.29
N ARG A 160 5.87 9.14 -15.91
CA ARG A 160 6.59 10.27 -15.30
C ARG A 160 5.72 11.49 -15.04
N ASP A 161 4.59 11.61 -15.74
CA ASP A 161 3.57 12.64 -15.56
C ASP A 161 2.58 12.32 -14.42
N THR A 162 2.72 11.15 -13.77
CA THR A 162 1.97 10.84 -12.55
C THR A 162 2.35 11.82 -11.46
N GLY A 163 1.37 12.55 -10.92
CA GLY A 163 1.59 13.51 -9.84
C GLY A 163 2.11 12.86 -8.55
N LYS A 164 2.28 13.66 -7.49
CA LYS A 164 2.72 13.18 -6.16
C LYS A 164 1.78 12.17 -5.50
N LYS A 165 0.54 12.07 -6.01
CA LYS A 165 -0.46 11.05 -5.71
C LYS A 165 -1.18 10.66 -7.00
N GLY A 166 -1.71 9.45 -7.08
CA GLY A 166 -2.45 9.03 -8.26
C GLY A 166 -3.13 7.67 -8.12
N ILE A 167 -4.17 7.47 -8.93
CA ILE A 167 -4.75 6.15 -9.22
C ILE A 167 -4.18 5.72 -10.55
N ILE A 168 -3.47 4.60 -10.56
CA ILE A 168 -2.84 4.03 -11.74
C ILE A 168 -3.62 2.78 -12.12
N LYS A 169 -3.99 2.69 -13.40
CA LYS A 169 -4.66 1.53 -13.98
C LYS A 169 -3.82 0.97 -15.10
N TYR A 170 -3.66 -0.34 -15.09
CA TYR A 170 -2.98 -1.08 -16.14
C TYR A 170 -3.56 -2.49 -16.22
N THR A 171 -3.24 -3.22 -17.28
CA THR A 171 -3.81 -4.56 -17.51
C THR A 171 -2.70 -5.59 -17.47
N VAL A 172 -2.96 -6.73 -16.84
CA VAL A 172 -2.07 -7.90 -16.86
C VAL A 172 -2.81 -9.14 -17.36
N THR A 173 -2.08 -10.08 -17.92
CA THR A 173 -2.65 -11.32 -18.48
C THR A 173 -2.47 -12.49 -17.52
N LEU A 174 -3.57 -13.15 -17.16
CA LEU A 174 -3.54 -14.38 -16.36
C LEU A 174 -3.04 -15.57 -17.19
N PRO A 175 -2.41 -16.59 -16.58
CA PRO A 175 -1.94 -17.76 -17.32
C PRO A 175 -3.10 -18.54 -17.98
N PRO A 176 -2.96 -18.99 -19.24
CA PRO A 176 -4.05 -19.60 -20.03
C PRO A 176 -4.49 -20.99 -19.58
N TYR A 177 -3.74 -21.66 -18.69
CA TYR A 177 -4.00 -23.04 -18.26
C TYR A 177 -3.93 -23.24 -16.74
N LEU A 178 -4.04 -22.16 -15.98
CA LEU A 178 -3.96 -22.21 -14.52
C LEU A 178 -5.32 -21.93 -13.89
N THR A 179 -5.82 -22.87 -13.11
CA THR A 179 -7.01 -22.72 -12.28
C THR A 179 -6.67 -22.87 -10.82
N CYS A 180 -7.43 -22.22 -9.95
CA CYS A 180 -7.28 -22.32 -8.50
C CYS A 180 -8.60 -21.97 -7.84
N SER A 181 -8.93 -22.71 -6.78
CA SER A 181 -10.00 -22.37 -5.83
C SER A 181 -9.63 -21.15 -4.98
N GLN A 182 -8.34 -20.99 -4.66
CA GLN A 182 -7.76 -19.81 -4.04
C GLN A 182 -6.34 -19.61 -4.59
N CYS A 183 -6.17 -18.56 -5.40
CA CYS A 183 -4.87 -18.04 -5.77
C CYS A 183 -4.54 -16.84 -4.89
N VAL A 184 -3.26 -16.62 -4.65
CA VAL A 184 -2.76 -15.34 -4.14
C VAL A 184 -2.17 -14.57 -5.30
N VAL A 185 -2.55 -13.30 -5.46
CA VAL A 185 -1.88 -12.34 -6.33
C VAL A 185 -0.96 -11.50 -5.46
N GLN A 186 0.34 -11.46 -5.78
CA GLN A 186 1.32 -10.59 -5.13
C GLN A 186 1.61 -9.40 -6.04
N TRP A 187 1.28 -8.20 -5.58
CA TRP A 187 1.70 -6.95 -6.20
C TRP A 187 2.95 -6.44 -5.49
N ASN A 188 3.99 -6.15 -6.25
CA ASN A 188 5.23 -5.55 -5.78
C ASN A 188 5.38 -4.15 -6.37
N TYR A 189 5.72 -3.17 -5.54
CA TYR A 189 6.11 -1.83 -5.97
C TYR A 189 7.56 -1.57 -5.57
N LEU A 190 8.42 -1.39 -6.58
CA LEU A 190 9.82 -1.00 -6.39
C LEU A 190 9.98 0.47 -6.72
N THR A 191 10.29 1.29 -5.71
CA THR A 191 10.39 2.74 -5.85
C THR A 191 11.58 3.16 -6.72
N GLY A 192 11.43 4.26 -7.48
CA GLY A 192 12.44 4.75 -8.42
C GLY A 192 13.18 6.02 -7.99
N ASN A 193 13.01 6.47 -6.74
CA ASN A 193 13.55 7.75 -6.25
C ASN A 193 14.71 7.60 -5.25
N MET A 194 15.22 6.39 -5.04
CA MET A 194 16.38 6.14 -4.19
C MET A 194 17.68 6.50 -4.92
N TRP A 195 18.66 7.10 -4.23
CA TRP A 195 20.01 7.30 -4.73
C TRP A 195 20.86 6.07 -4.40
N GLY A 196 21.59 5.55 -5.39
CA GLY A 196 22.50 4.44 -5.15
C GLY A 196 23.39 4.12 -6.34
N THR A 197 24.19 3.07 -6.19
CA THR A 197 25.11 2.60 -7.23
C THR A 197 24.37 1.75 -8.27
N CYS A 198 24.49 2.13 -9.54
CA CYS A 198 23.98 1.39 -10.69
C CYS A 198 24.92 0.23 -11.06
N GLU A 199 24.46 -0.67 -11.95
CA GLU A 199 25.26 -1.85 -12.38
C GLU A 199 26.61 -1.50 -13.03
N ASN A 200 26.67 -0.35 -13.71
CA ASN A 200 27.88 0.18 -14.32
C ASN A 200 28.84 0.87 -13.32
N GLY A 201 28.52 0.85 -12.02
CA GLY A 201 29.31 1.47 -10.96
C GLY A 201 29.11 2.98 -10.78
N THR A 202 28.29 3.63 -11.60
CA THR A 202 27.94 5.06 -11.41
C THR A 202 26.89 5.21 -10.31
N GLU A 203 26.76 6.40 -9.72
CA GLU A 203 25.68 6.71 -8.78
C GLU A 203 24.62 7.59 -9.42
N ALA A 204 23.35 7.23 -9.23
CA ALA A 204 22.21 8.01 -9.73
C ALA A 204 20.93 7.75 -8.93
N VAL A 205 19.95 8.64 -9.10
CA VAL A 205 18.56 8.41 -8.66
C VAL A 205 17.95 7.26 -9.46
N GLY A 206 17.23 6.37 -8.79
CA GLY A 206 16.66 5.16 -9.36
C GLY A 206 17.61 3.96 -9.34
N CYS A 207 18.84 4.14 -8.85
CA CYS A 207 19.82 3.07 -8.69
C CYS A 207 19.95 2.63 -7.23
N GLY A 208 20.59 1.48 -7.03
CA GLY A 208 20.73 0.86 -5.73
C GLY A 208 19.48 0.09 -5.30
N ARG A 209 19.31 -0.04 -3.99
CA ARG A 209 18.23 -0.82 -3.38
C ARG A 209 16.96 0.04 -3.34
N PRO A 210 15.84 -0.39 -3.93
CA PRO A 210 14.60 0.36 -3.85
C PRO A 210 13.90 0.09 -2.51
N GLU A 211 13.13 1.05 -2.00
CA GLU A 211 12.08 0.67 -1.06
C GLU A 211 11.06 -0.21 -1.80
N THR A 212 10.56 -1.23 -1.11
CA THR A 212 9.71 -2.26 -1.70
C THR A 212 8.40 -2.34 -0.93
N PHE A 213 7.28 -2.25 -1.64
CA PHE A 213 5.95 -2.54 -1.10
C PHE A 213 5.47 -3.87 -1.65
N ARG A 214 4.79 -4.66 -0.82
CA ARG A 214 4.11 -5.86 -1.29
C ARG A 214 2.70 -5.94 -0.76
N ASN A 215 1.73 -6.28 -1.61
CA ASN A 215 0.38 -6.58 -1.16
C ASN A 215 -0.07 -7.92 -1.74
N CYS A 216 -0.88 -8.66 -0.97
CA CYS A 216 -1.47 -9.92 -1.40
C CYS A 216 -2.98 -9.78 -1.55
N ALA A 217 -3.56 -10.33 -2.62
CA ALA A 217 -5.00 -10.43 -2.83
C ALA A 217 -5.41 -11.87 -3.14
N ASP A 218 -6.50 -12.34 -2.51
CA ASP A 218 -6.99 -13.71 -2.67
C ASP A 218 -8.06 -13.77 -3.77
N VAL A 219 -7.80 -14.49 -4.87
CA VAL A 219 -8.67 -14.55 -6.06
C VAL A 219 -8.96 -15.98 -6.46
N ARG A 220 -9.97 -16.19 -7.30
CA ARG A 220 -10.32 -17.52 -7.84
C ARG A 220 -10.24 -17.50 -9.36
N ILE A 221 -9.64 -18.54 -9.96
CA ILE A 221 -9.52 -18.66 -11.42
C ILE A 221 -10.23 -19.94 -11.88
N LEU A 222 -11.18 -19.79 -12.79
CA LEU A 222 -12.05 -20.84 -13.30
C LEU A 222 -11.75 -21.15 -14.78
N THR A 223 -12.11 -22.36 -15.23
CA THR A 223 -12.07 -22.68 -16.66
C THR A 223 -13.16 -21.91 -17.42
N SER A 224 -12.86 -21.52 -18.67
CA SER A 224 -13.84 -20.80 -19.52
C SER A 224 -15.06 -21.65 -19.92
N THR A 225 -14.99 -22.97 -19.72
CA THR A 225 -16.09 -23.93 -19.97
C THR A 225 -17.05 -24.07 -18.79
N GLY A 226 -16.64 -23.64 -17.58
CA GLY A 226 -17.56 -23.41 -16.47
C GLY A 226 -18.22 -22.07 -16.70
N GLY A 227 -19.38 -22.07 -17.37
CA GLY A 227 -20.09 -20.84 -17.73
C GLY A 227 -20.06 -19.82 -16.61
N ILE A 228 -19.62 -18.60 -16.91
CA ILE A 228 -19.68 -17.47 -16.00
C ILE A 228 -21.16 -17.39 -15.58
N PRO A 229 -21.52 -17.63 -14.30
CA PRO A 229 -22.84 -17.18 -13.86
C PRO A 229 -22.86 -15.68 -14.19
N PRO A 230 -23.80 -15.21 -15.04
CA PRO A 230 -23.80 -13.84 -15.54
C PRO A 230 -23.57 -12.92 -14.35
N ARG A 231 -22.74 -11.86 -14.49
CA ARG A 231 -22.49 -10.85 -13.45
C ARG A 231 -23.75 -10.69 -12.62
N PHE A 232 -23.85 -11.41 -11.50
CA PHE A 232 -25.11 -11.49 -10.79
C PHE A 232 -25.17 -10.14 -10.12
N LEU A 233 -25.96 -9.24 -10.73
CA LEU A 233 -26.61 -8.20 -9.96
C LEU A 233 -27.19 -8.95 -8.77
N TYR A 234 -26.67 -8.66 -7.58
CA TYR A 234 -27.09 -9.25 -6.31
C TYR A 234 -28.60 -9.04 -6.18
N GLN A 235 -29.40 -9.96 -6.72
CA GLN A 235 -30.82 -10.08 -6.47
C GLN A 235 -31.07 -11.53 -6.08
N ASN A 236 -30.99 -11.74 -4.77
CA ASN A 236 -31.75 -12.73 -4.01
C ASN A 236 -32.00 -14.07 -4.72
N THR A 237 -30.98 -14.92 -4.82
CA THR A 237 -31.18 -16.33 -5.13
C THR A 237 -31.44 -17.13 -3.86
N ILE A 238 -32.50 -17.93 -3.91
CA ILE A 238 -33.11 -18.80 -2.88
C ILE A 238 -32.12 -19.71 -2.12
N PHE A 239 -30.89 -19.88 -2.60
CA PHE A 239 -29.82 -20.63 -1.92
C PHE A 239 -29.40 -20.07 -0.55
N GLN A 240 -29.70 -18.81 -0.22
CA GLN A 240 -29.45 -18.24 1.11
C GLN A 240 -30.41 -18.75 2.22
N LEU A 241 -31.46 -19.51 1.89
CA LEU A 241 -32.42 -20.01 2.89
C LEU A 241 -31.91 -21.21 3.69
N TYR A 242 -30.86 -21.89 3.23
CA TYR A 242 -30.35 -23.12 3.87
C TYR A 242 -28.97 -22.97 4.52
N SER A 243 -28.36 -21.78 4.47
CA SER A 243 -27.07 -21.52 5.10
C SER A 243 -27.27 -20.96 6.51
N ILE A 244 -26.81 -21.68 7.54
CA ILE A 244 -26.81 -21.24 8.96
C ILE A 244 -25.63 -20.26 9.25
N ALA A 245 -24.93 -19.80 8.21
CA ALA A 245 -23.91 -18.77 8.36
C ALA A 245 -24.59 -17.39 8.59
N PRO A 246 -24.06 -16.56 9.51
CA PRO A 246 -24.65 -15.25 9.79
C PRO A 246 -24.71 -14.41 8.51
N LYS A 247 -25.93 -13.96 8.18
CA LYS A 247 -26.25 -13.10 7.04
C LYS A 247 -25.65 -11.70 7.25
N PHE A 248 -24.36 -11.55 6.97
CA PHE A 248 -23.86 -10.25 6.55
C PHE A 248 -24.11 -10.15 5.04
N THR A 249 -24.91 -9.16 4.63
CA THR A 249 -25.05 -8.77 3.23
C THR A 249 -23.73 -8.17 2.76
N SER A 250 -22.76 -9.03 2.47
CA SER A 250 -21.39 -8.70 2.07
C SER A 250 -21.31 -8.49 0.56
N ALA A 251 -22.19 -7.67 -0.02
CA ALA A 251 -21.89 -7.16 -1.35
C ALA A 251 -20.81 -6.08 -1.16
N PRO A 252 -19.57 -6.28 -1.62
CA PRO A 252 -18.55 -5.25 -1.52
C PRO A 252 -19.05 -3.97 -2.18
N LEU A 253 -18.69 -2.82 -1.61
CA LEU A 253 -19.10 -1.52 -2.11
C LEU A 253 -18.73 -1.37 -3.59
N ALA A 254 -19.63 -0.76 -4.38
CA ALA A 254 -19.37 -0.41 -5.76
C ALA A 254 -18.23 0.62 -5.92
N ARG A 255 -17.89 1.36 -4.85
CA ARG A 255 -16.77 2.30 -4.79
C ARG A 255 -16.02 2.16 -3.47
N PRO A 256 -14.68 2.06 -3.47
CA PRO A 256 -13.90 1.98 -2.24
C PRO A 256 -13.84 3.31 -1.49
N LEU A 257 -13.68 3.23 -0.17
CA LEU A 257 -13.34 4.36 0.69
C LEU A 257 -11.85 4.69 0.57
N ARG A 258 -11.51 5.85 -0.01
CA ARG A 258 -10.12 6.27 -0.26
C ARG A 258 -9.52 7.21 0.80
N VAL A 259 -10.32 7.59 1.78
CA VAL A 259 -9.92 8.52 2.82
C VAL A 259 -8.86 7.90 3.74
N GLN A 260 -7.83 8.68 4.09
CA GLN A 260 -6.66 8.22 4.83
C GLN A 260 -6.63 8.74 6.28
N VAL A 261 -6.76 10.05 6.45
CA VAL A 261 -6.74 10.73 7.75
C VAL A 261 -7.92 11.69 7.83
N CYS A 262 -8.63 11.67 8.96
CA CYS A 262 -9.68 12.64 9.25
C CYS A 262 -9.44 13.31 10.60
N GLU A 263 -9.59 14.63 10.61
CA GLU A 263 -9.29 15.48 11.75
C GLU A 263 -10.49 16.35 12.13
N PRO A 264 -10.60 16.79 13.39
CA PRO A 264 -11.60 17.76 13.79
C PRO A 264 -11.46 19.08 13.05
N THR A 265 -12.61 19.71 12.79
CA THR A 265 -12.63 21.13 12.38
C THR A 265 -12.07 22.02 13.50
N ALA A 266 -11.71 23.26 13.17
CA ALA A 266 -11.15 24.22 14.12
C ALA A 266 -12.02 24.43 15.38
N ALA A 267 -13.34 24.27 15.28
CA ALA A 267 -14.28 24.38 16.39
C ALA A 267 -14.18 23.23 17.41
N TYR A 268 -13.74 22.05 16.97
CA TYR A 268 -13.71 20.83 17.77
C TYR A 268 -12.29 20.32 18.08
N ARG A 269 -11.24 20.94 17.52
CA ARG A 269 -9.84 20.48 17.68
C ARG A 269 -9.33 20.39 19.13
N TYR A 270 -9.89 21.19 20.04
CA TYR A 270 -9.50 21.21 21.45
C TYR A 270 -10.31 20.25 22.33
N ARG A 271 -11.26 19.49 21.75
CA ARG A 271 -12.00 18.46 22.47
C ARG A 271 -11.14 17.20 22.60
N GLN A 272 -11.15 16.58 23.77
CA GLN A 272 -10.40 15.35 24.01
C GLN A 272 -10.83 14.23 23.06
N ASN A 273 -9.86 13.48 22.55
CA ASN A 273 -10.03 12.33 21.65
C ASN A 273 -10.78 12.62 20.34
N MET A 274 -10.89 13.88 19.93
CA MET A 274 -11.66 14.22 18.73
C MET A 274 -10.99 13.74 17.44
N SER A 275 -9.65 13.72 17.35
CA SER A 275 -8.94 13.15 16.19
C SER A 275 -9.26 11.66 16.00
N ASN A 276 -9.20 10.87 17.08
CA ASN A 276 -9.60 9.45 17.02
C ASN A 276 -11.11 9.30 16.71
N TRP A 277 -11.97 10.16 17.26
CA TRP A 277 -13.39 10.13 16.94
C TRP A 277 -13.67 10.41 15.46
N CYS A 278 -13.02 11.42 14.88
CA CYS A 278 -13.13 11.74 13.47
C CYS A 278 -12.56 10.61 12.61
N GLN A 279 -11.39 10.08 12.94
CA GLN A 279 -10.80 8.94 12.24
C GLN A 279 -11.78 7.76 12.19
N VAL A 280 -12.28 7.29 13.34
CA VAL A 280 -13.13 6.09 13.43
C VAL A 280 -14.52 6.33 12.84
N ASN A 281 -15.12 7.50 13.01
CA ASN A 281 -16.48 7.74 12.51
C ASN A 281 -16.51 8.06 11.02
N CYS A 282 -15.52 8.80 10.52
CA CYS A 282 -15.43 9.12 9.10
C CYS A 282 -14.92 7.93 8.28
N ILE A 283 -13.91 7.22 8.78
CA ILE A 283 -13.26 6.12 8.06
C ILE A 283 -13.86 4.78 8.50
N ARG A 284 -15.15 4.63 8.20
CA ARG A 284 -15.91 3.39 8.40
C ARG A 284 -16.89 3.20 7.24
N ILE A 285 -17.50 2.03 7.16
CA ILE A 285 -18.51 1.72 6.15
C ILE A 285 -19.83 1.29 6.82
N PRO A 286 -20.94 2.00 6.60
CA PRO A 286 -21.06 3.28 5.90
C PRO A 286 -20.44 4.44 6.69
N SER A 287 -19.80 5.38 5.98
CA SER A 287 -19.12 6.54 6.58
C SER A 287 -20.12 7.43 7.33
N ASN A 288 -19.73 7.90 8.51
CA ASN A 288 -20.49 8.86 9.31
C ASN A 288 -19.59 10.06 9.63
N CYS A 289 -19.37 10.93 8.65
CA CYS A 289 -18.48 12.08 8.76
C CYS A 289 -19.27 13.40 8.71
N PRO A 290 -19.74 13.92 9.85
CA PRO A 290 -20.39 15.23 9.89
C PRO A 290 -19.38 16.34 9.58
N SER A 291 -19.62 17.06 8.48
CA SER A 291 -18.69 18.06 7.93
C SER A 291 -18.47 19.30 8.80
N ASP A 292 -19.37 19.55 9.76
CA ASP A 292 -19.24 20.61 10.77
C ASP A 292 -18.29 20.22 11.91
N VAL A 293 -18.12 18.92 12.16
CA VAL A 293 -17.28 18.39 13.25
C VAL A 293 -15.95 17.87 12.75
N CYS A 294 -15.93 17.17 11.62
CA CYS A 294 -14.76 16.52 11.05
C CYS A 294 -14.56 16.90 9.59
N HIS A 295 -13.31 16.93 9.18
CA HIS A 295 -12.91 17.02 7.78
C HIS A 295 -11.84 15.97 7.51
N CYS A 296 -11.78 15.49 6.28
CA CYS A 296 -10.86 14.44 5.90
C CYS A 296 -9.84 14.96 4.91
N LEU A 297 -8.58 14.81 5.26
CA LEU A 297 -7.46 15.33 4.49
C LEU A 297 -7.32 14.52 3.20
N ASN A 298 -7.05 15.21 2.11
CA ASN A 298 -6.80 14.59 0.82
C ASN A 298 -5.33 14.74 0.40
N THR A 299 -4.68 15.84 0.74
CA THR A 299 -3.27 16.08 0.37
C THR A 299 -2.55 16.89 1.44
N CYS A 300 -1.23 16.94 1.30
CA CYS A 300 -0.37 17.82 2.07
C CYS A 300 0.65 18.46 1.13
N ASP A 301 0.93 19.73 1.40
CA ASP A 301 1.91 20.55 0.70
C ASP A 301 2.95 21.06 1.69
N ALA A 302 4.20 21.13 1.25
CA ALA A 302 5.27 21.76 2.01
C ALA A 302 5.08 23.28 2.07
N ILE A 303 5.29 23.84 3.25
CA ILE A 303 5.22 25.28 3.52
C ILE A 303 6.48 25.75 4.25
N GLY A 304 6.63 27.06 4.39
CA GLY A 304 7.72 27.64 5.19
C GLY A 304 9.10 27.38 4.57
N ASP A 305 10.02 26.86 5.38
CA ASP A 305 11.44 26.71 5.02
C ASP A 305 11.72 25.60 3.99
N ILE A 306 10.72 24.78 3.67
CA ILE A 306 10.84 23.65 2.74
C ILE A 306 9.92 23.71 1.53
N ALA A 307 9.12 24.76 1.36
CA ALA A 307 8.13 24.87 0.28
C ALA A 307 8.73 24.57 -1.12
N ASP A 308 9.93 25.08 -1.40
CA ASP A 308 10.58 24.95 -2.72
C ASP A 308 11.61 23.81 -2.78
N LYS A 309 11.72 22.97 -1.75
CA LYS A 309 12.71 21.88 -1.74
C LYS A 309 12.17 20.66 -2.50
N PRO A 310 12.95 20.09 -3.43
CA PRO A 310 12.57 18.84 -4.09
C PRO A 310 12.26 17.74 -3.06
N GLY A 311 11.12 17.07 -3.20
CA GLY A 311 10.72 16.00 -2.29
C GLY A 311 10.00 16.46 -1.00
N ALA A 312 9.85 17.76 -0.76
CA ALA A 312 9.26 18.28 0.48
C ALA A 312 7.78 17.95 0.63
N ASP A 313 7.02 17.96 -0.47
CA ASP A 313 5.63 17.53 -0.47
C ASP A 313 5.49 16.06 -0.10
N GLN A 314 6.35 15.19 -0.63
CA GLN A 314 6.39 13.76 -0.28
C GLN A 314 6.73 13.58 1.20
N TYR A 315 7.64 14.39 1.74
CA TYR A 315 7.94 14.42 3.17
C TYR A 315 6.70 14.74 4.01
N CYS A 316 5.91 15.74 3.61
CA CYS A 316 4.67 16.10 4.29
C CYS A 316 3.59 15.02 4.17
N LEU A 317 3.38 14.47 2.97
CA LEU A 317 2.46 13.36 2.76
C LEU A 317 2.79 12.18 3.69
N ARG A 318 4.07 11.78 3.79
CA ARG A 318 4.50 10.68 4.67
C ARG A 318 4.21 10.95 6.15
N ARG A 319 4.52 12.15 6.65
CA ARG A 319 4.41 12.45 8.08
C ARG A 319 3.01 12.79 8.54
N CYS A 320 2.19 13.34 7.64
CA CYS A 320 0.88 13.86 8.00
C CYS A 320 -0.28 13.01 7.47
N MET A 321 -0.13 12.30 6.35
CA MET A 321 -1.18 11.40 5.80
C MET A 321 -1.09 9.97 6.37
N ARG A 322 -0.75 9.88 7.66
CA ARG A 322 -0.58 8.65 8.43
C ARG A 322 -1.39 8.74 9.72
N TYR A 323 -1.95 7.62 10.18
CA TYR A 323 -2.68 7.57 11.44
C TYR A 323 -1.94 6.77 12.53
N PRO A 324 -1.81 7.28 13.77
CA PRO A 324 -2.12 8.66 14.18
C PRO A 324 -1.17 9.68 13.55
N SER A 325 -1.64 10.92 13.34
CA SER A 325 -0.90 12.01 12.68
C SER A 325 0.00 12.80 13.66
N ASP A 326 0.40 12.19 14.78
CA ASP A 326 1.07 12.87 15.90
C ASP A 326 2.43 13.50 15.54
N ASP A 327 3.10 12.99 14.50
CA ASP A 327 4.42 13.44 14.04
C ASP A 327 4.38 14.47 12.90
N CYS A 328 3.19 15.01 12.57
CA CYS A 328 3.03 15.98 11.48
C CYS A 328 3.59 17.38 11.86
N PRO A 329 4.63 17.89 11.17
CA PRO A 329 5.20 19.20 11.47
C PRO A 329 4.33 20.32 10.87
N THR A 330 3.36 20.80 11.66
CA THR A 330 2.38 21.82 11.23
C THR A 330 2.96 23.18 10.85
N ASP A 331 4.21 23.47 11.22
CA ASP A 331 4.96 24.67 10.82
C ASP A 331 5.59 24.55 9.41
N ARG A 332 5.71 23.32 8.90
CA ARG A 332 6.39 22.98 7.63
C ARG A 332 5.49 22.26 6.64
N CYS A 333 4.34 21.77 7.08
CA CYS A 333 3.38 21.03 6.27
C CYS A 333 1.97 21.58 6.47
N ASN A 334 1.27 21.83 5.37
CA ASN A 334 -0.14 22.20 5.35
C ASN A 334 -0.95 21.10 4.66
N CYS A 335 -1.90 20.50 5.38
CA CYS A 335 -2.75 19.43 4.87
C CYS A 335 -4.21 19.88 4.81
N TYR A 336 -4.92 19.46 3.76
CA TYR A 336 -6.30 19.89 3.48
C TYR A 336 -7.11 18.86 2.71
#